data_AF-A0A1Q4A169-F1
#
_entry.id   AF-A0A1Q4A169-F1
#
_cell.length_a   1.000
_cell.length_b   1.000
_cell.length_c   1.000
_cell.angle_alpha   90.00
_cell.angle_beta   90.00
_cell.angle_gamma   90.00
#
_symmetry.space_group_name_H-M   'P 1'
#
loop_
_entity.id
_entity.type
_entity.pdbx_description
1 polymer ?
#
loop_
_entity_poly.entity_id
_entity_poly.type
_entity_poly.pdbx_seq_one_letter_code
_entity_poly.pdbx_strand_id
1 'polypeptide(L)'
;MPVSGPERVPAGSVFAVPNGAAGIREVRLRAEGEGWALGLVDEHGEFAFPVGVGGWAESAPDGVPIAAVGGWEGDAFRAEVLFLETPHTLGVTCAADGSATVQWLTEPLHAAGIREQRHP
;
A
#
# COMPACT_ATOMS: atom_id res chain seq x y z
N MET A 1 0.82 -34.06 -14.83
CA MET A 1 0.22 -33.35 -13.67
C MET A 1 0.69 -31.90 -13.77
N PRO A 2 -0.15 -30.92 -14.10
CA PRO A 2 0.27 -29.53 -13.98
C PRO A 2 0.34 -29.18 -12.49
N VAL A 3 1.48 -28.66 -12.05
CA VAL A 3 1.62 -28.08 -10.72
C VAL A 3 0.83 -26.77 -10.71
N SER A 4 -0.18 -26.68 -9.85
CA SER A 4 -0.84 -25.41 -9.56
C SER A 4 0.23 -24.47 -9.02
N GLY A 5 0.60 -23.45 -9.81
CA GLY A 5 1.34 -22.31 -9.29
C GLY A 5 0.48 -21.58 -8.26
N PRO A 6 1.09 -20.76 -7.38
CA PRO A 6 0.34 -20.02 -6.39
C PRO A 6 -0.73 -19.19 -7.11
N GLU A 7 -1.97 -19.36 -6.66
CA GLU A 7 -3.12 -18.72 -7.25
C GLU A 7 -2.92 -17.22 -7.15
N ARG A 8 -2.57 -16.59 -8.28
CA ARG A 8 -2.44 -15.14 -8.40
C ARG A 8 -3.72 -14.54 -7.83
N VAL A 9 -3.54 -13.82 -6.74
CA VAL A 9 -4.60 -13.09 -6.06
C VAL A 9 -5.48 -12.39 -7.11
N PRO A 10 -6.80 -12.64 -7.13
CA PRO A 10 -7.67 -12.14 -8.18
C PRO A 10 -7.62 -10.61 -8.24
N ALA A 11 -7.79 -10.06 -9.44
CA ALA A 11 -7.87 -8.63 -9.67
C ALA A 11 -8.92 -8.00 -8.73
N GLY A 12 -8.46 -7.16 -7.79
CA GLY A 12 -9.32 -6.54 -6.78
C GLY A 12 -9.43 -7.37 -5.51
N SER A 13 -8.31 -7.51 -4.79
CA SER A 13 -8.25 -8.23 -3.53
C SER A 13 -8.15 -7.32 -2.33
N VAL A 14 -8.76 -7.76 -1.24
CA VAL A 14 -8.92 -7.02 0.00
C VAL A 14 -8.14 -7.74 1.09
N PHE A 15 -7.29 -7.00 1.78
CA PHE A 15 -6.45 -7.52 2.84
C PHE A 15 -6.75 -6.82 4.16
N ALA A 16 -7.02 -7.59 5.21
CA ALA A 16 -7.31 -7.04 6.53
C ALA A 16 -6.01 -6.65 7.23
N VAL A 17 -6.02 -5.52 7.96
CA VAL A 17 -4.85 -5.02 8.71
C VAL A 17 -5.11 -5.15 10.22
N PRO A 18 -4.79 -6.30 10.84
CA PRO A 18 -5.16 -6.57 12.24
C PRO A 18 -4.44 -5.67 13.26
N ASN A 19 -3.31 -5.05 12.89
CA ASN A 19 -2.55 -4.10 13.72
C ASN A 19 -2.14 -2.88 12.86
N GLY A 20 -3.12 -2.13 12.38
CA GLY A 20 -2.91 -1.01 11.46
C GLY A 20 -1.98 0.09 11.97
N ALA A 21 -0.90 0.35 11.23
CA ALA A 21 -0.22 1.63 11.34
C ALA A 21 -1.13 2.76 10.83
N ALA A 22 -1.06 3.94 11.46
CA ALA A 22 -1.81 5.14 11.07
C ALA A 22 -3.35 4.98 10.94
N GLY A 23 -3.96 4.04 11.67
CA GLY A 23 -5.40 3.82 11.65
C GLY A 23 -5.93 3.07 10.42
N ILE A 24 -5.04 2.57 9.55
CA ILE A 24 -5.39 1.80 8.36
C ILE A 24 -5.96 0.44 8.76
N ARG A 25 -7.15 0.10 8.27
CA ARG A 25 -7.86 -1.14 8.63
C ARG A 25 -7.85 -2.16 7.51
N GLU A 26 -7.71 -1.69 6.27
CA GLU A 26 -7.81 -2.52 5.08
C GLU A 26 -6.90 -1.99 3.98
N VAL A 27 -6.29 -2.91 3.23
CA VAL A 27 -5.53 -2.63 2.01
C VAL A 27 -6.24 -3.28 0.83
N ARG A 28 -6.44 -2.52 -0.24
CA ARG A 28 -7.03 -2.99 -1.49
C ARG A 28 -5.96 -3.01 -2.56
N LEU A 29 -5.73 -4.18 -3.17
CA LEU A 29 -4.83 -4.33 -4.30
C LEU A 29 -5.63 -4.56 -5.58
N ARG A 30 -5.50 -3.66 -6.54
CA ARG A 30 -6.17 -3.73 -7.84
C ARG A 30 -5.14 -3.82 -8.95
N ALA A 31 -5.42 -4.63 -9.96
CA ALA A 31 -4.66 -4.58 -11.21
C ALA A 31 -5.08 -3.34 -12.00
N GLU A 32 -4.12 -2.54 -12.46
CA GLU A 32 -4.38 -1.34 -13.26
C GLU A 32 -3.45 -1.30 -14.47
N GLY A 33 -4.01 -1.62 -15.65
CA GLY A 33 -3.22 -1.77 -16.87
C GLY A 33 -2.11 -2.83 -16.70
N GLU A 34 -0.86 -2.42 -16.91
CA GLU A 34 0.33 -3.26 -16.70
C GLU A 34 0.90 -3.17 -15.27
N GLY A 35 0.31 -2.32 -14.41
CA GLY A 35 0.74 -2.08 -13.05
C GLY A 35 -0.31 -2.44 -12.00
N TRP A 36 -0.16 -1.84 -10.83
CA TRP A 36 -1.04 -2.07 -9.68
C TRP A 36 -1.54 -0.75 -9.14
N ALA A 37 -2.67 -0.78 -8.44
CA ALA A 37 -3.11 0.30 -7.57
C ALA A 37 -3.31 -0.24 -6.17
N LEU A 38 -2.83 0.52 -5.18
CA LEU A 38 -3.11 0.29 -3.78
C LEU A 38 -4.17 1.26 -3.30
N GLY A 39 -5.10 0.77 -2.50
CA GLY A 39 -6.03 1.56 -1.71
C GLY A 39 -5.80 1.31 -0.23
N LEU A 40 -5.42 2.34 0.52
CA LEU A 40 -5.31 2.28 1.98
C LEU A 40 -6.60 2.81 2.57
N VAL A 41 -7.31 2.00 3.36
CA VAL A 41 -8.62 2.36 3.91
C VAL A 41 -8.47 2.67 5.40
N ASP A 42 -8.83 3.89 5.79
CA ASP A 42 -8.91 4.35 7.18
C ASP A 42 -10.34 4.83 7.52
N GLU A 43 -10.51 5.53 8.64
CA GLU A 43 -11.81 6.09 9.05
C GLU A 43 -12.31 7.22 8.13
N HIS A 44 -11.42 7.86 7.37
CA HIS A 44 -11.71 8.96 6.47
C HIS A 44 -11.89 8.51 5.02
N GLY A 45 -11.86 7.20 4.75
CA GLY A 45 -12.14 6.60 3.46
C GLY A 45 -10.93 5.91 2.84
N GLU A 46 -10.97 5.75 1.52
CA GLU A 46 -9.93 5.09 0.76
C GLU A 46 -8.96 6.11 0.14
N PHE A 47 -7.68 5.96 0.43
CA PHE A 47 -6.58 6.68 -0.20
C PHE A 47 -5.94 5.77 -1.26
N ALA A 48 -6.31 5.98 -2.53
CA ALA A 48 -5.94 5.12 -3.64
C ALA A 48 -4.92 5.77 -4.58
N PHE A 49 -3.92 4.99 -5.02
CA PHE A 49 -2.84 5.48 -5.89
C PHE A 49 -2.19 4.37 -6.72
N PRO A 50 -1.61 4.71 -7.88
CA PRO A 50 -0.89 3.77 -8.71
C PRO A 50 0.44 3.36 -8.05
N VAL A 51 0.86 2.13 -8.31
CA VAL A 51 2.11 1.53 -7.86
C VAL A 51 2.88 1.06 -9.10
N GLY A 52 4.07 1.62 -9.28
CA GLY A 52 4.93 1.28 -10.39
C GLY A 52 5.57 -0.10 -10.22
N VAL A 53 5.79 -0.79 -11.35
CA VAL A 53 6.49 -2.07 -11.42
C VAL A 53 7.81 -1.86 -12.14
N GLY A 54 8.93 -2.17 -11.48
CA GLY A 54 10.27 -1.91 -12.03
C GLY A 54 10.72 -0.44 -12.00
N GLY A 55 9.88 0.46 -11.45
CA GLY A 55 10.17 1.88 -11.26
C GLY A 55 9.11 2.55 -10.40
N TRP A 56 9.41 3.75 -9.91
CA TRP A 56 8.48 4.55 -9.09
C TRP A 56 7.36 5.14 -9.95
N ALA A 57 6.12 5.05 -9.45
CA ALA A 57 4.98 5.79 -9.99
C ALA A 57 4.70 7.01 -9.10
N GLU A 58 4.89 8.21 -9.65
CA GLU A 58 4.54 9.46 -8.97
C GLU A 58 3.06 9.79 -9.17
N SER A 59 2.40 10.26 -8.11
CA SER A 59 1.01 10.70 -8.16
C SER A 59 0.69 11.69 -7.03
N ALA A 60 -0.49 12.31 -7.07
CA ALA A 60 -0.95 13.26 -6.05
C ALA A 60 -2.42 13.01 -5.63
N PRO A 61 -2.76 11.81 -5.11
CA PRO A 61 -4.10 11.50 -4.60
C PRO A 61 -4.50 12.49 -3.50
N ASP A 62 -5.72 13.04 -3.59
CA ASP A 62 -6.22 14.07 -2.67
C ASP A 62 -5.26 15.27 -2.46
N GLY A 63 -4.39 15.53 -3.44
CA GLY A 63 -3.36 16.58 -3.36
C GLY A 63 -2.13 16.23 -2.53
N VAL A 64 -1.96 14.97 -2.10
CA VAL A 64 -0.79 14.50 -1.37
C VAL A 64 0.22 13.90 -2.35
N PRO A 65 1.36 14.57 -2.63
CA PRO A 65 2.35 14.07 -3.57
C PRO A 65 3.10 12.87 -3.00
N ILE A 66 3.04 11.76 -3.73
CA ILE A 66 3.68 10.49 -3.35
C ILE A 66 4.39 9.85 -4.54
N ALA A 67 5.32 8.95 -4.24
CA ALA A 67 5.87 8.00 -5.20
C ALA A 67 5.72 6.58 -4.66
N ALA A 68 5.22 5.65 -5.46
CA ALA A 68 5.04 4.26 -5.04
C ALA A 68 5.66 3.26 -6.02
N VAL A 69 6.31 2.23 -5.48
CA VAL A 69 6.88 1.11 -6.24
C VAL A 69 6.52 -0.19 -5.53
N GLY A 70 6.29 -1.25 -6.29
CA GLY A 70 5.96 -2.54 -5.70
C GLY A 70 5.90 -3.68 -6.70
N GLY A 71 5.68 -4.88 -6.16
CA GLY A 71 5.60 -6.09 -6.94
C GLY A 71 5.37 -7.33 -6.08
N TRP A 72 5.19 -8.44 -6.77
CA TRP A 72 5.05 -9.75 -6.14
C TRP A 72 6.43 -10.33 -5.80
N GLU A 73 6.63 -10.69 -4.53
CA GLU A 73 7.73 -11.51 -4.04
C GLU A 73 7.17 -12.83 -3.52
N GLY A 74 7.33 -13.91 -4.31
CA GLY A 74 6.67 -15.18 -4.03
C GLY A 74 5.15 -15.00 -4.01
N ASP A 75 4.54 -15.28 -2.85
CA ASP A 75 3.09 -15.23 -2.64
C ASP A 75 2.63 -13.95 -1.92
N ALA A 76 3.53 -12.99 -1.72
CA ALA A 76 3.21 -11.71 -1.08
C ALA A 76 3.43 -10.54 -2.05
N PHE A 77 2.51 -9.60 -2.06
CA PHE A 77 2.71 -8.32 -2.73
C PHE A 77 3.37 -7.35 -1.76
N ARG A 78 4.45 -6.70 -2.18
CA ARG A 78 5.16 -5.70 -1.39
C ARG A 78 5.23 -4.39 -2.12
N ALA A 79 5.02 -3.30 -1.39
CA ALA A 79 5.15 -1.96 -1.92
C ALA A 79 5.78 -1.01 -0.90
N GLU A 80 6.48 -0.01 -1.45
CA GLU A 80 6.99 1.14 -0.73
C GLU A 80 6.30 2.40 -1.25
N VAL A 81 5.94 3.28 -0.33
CA VAL A 81 5.27 4.55 -0.63
C VAL A 81 6.05 5.68 0.05
N LEU A 82 6.59 6.57 -0.75
CA LEU A 82 7.29 7.78 -0.31
C LEU A 82 6.32 8.95 -0.30
N PHE A 83 6.23 9.67 0.82
CA PHE A 83 5.48 10.93 0.90
C PHE A 83 6.42 12.08 0.57
N LEU A 84 6.37 12.62 -0.65
CA LEU A 84 7.44 13.46 -1.22
C LEU A 84 7.66 14.81 -0.50
N GLU A 85 6.68 15.27 0.25
CA GLU A 85 6.77 16.50 1.07
C GLU A 85 7.39 16.26 2.45
N THR A 86 7.61 15.00 2.84
CA THR A 86 8.11 14.63 4.17
C THR A 86 9.14 13.51 4.06
N PRO A 87 9.91 13.20 5.12
CA PRO A 87 10.82 12.04 5.09
C PRO A 87 10.10 10.69 5.31
N HIS A 88 8.75 10.65 5.33
CA HIS A 88 8.00 9.47 5.70
C HIS A 88 7.89 8.45 4.56
N THR A 89 8.22 7.20 4.88
CA THR A 89 8.09 6.05 3.97
C THR A 89 7.19 5.00 4.61
N LEU A 90 6.16 4.58 3.88
CA LEU A 90 5.26 3.51 4.29
C LEU A 90 5.59 2.22 3.52
N GLY A 91 5.84 1.15 4.27
CA GLY A 91 5.93 -0.22 3.75
C GLY A 91 4.58 -0.91 3.85
N VAL A 92 4.16 -1.55 2.76
CA VAL A 92 2.92 -2.33 2.68
C VAL A 92 3.26 -3.74 2.22
N THR A 93 2.83 -4.75 2.97
CA THR A 93 2.91 -6.16 2.54
C THR A 93 1.52 -6.77 2.60
N CYS A 94 1.06 -7.34 1.49
CA CYS A 94 -0.18 -8.11 1.40
C CYS A 94 0.20 -9.59 1.26
N ALA A 95 -0.19 -10.42 2.23
CA ALA A 95 0.15 -11.84 2.27
C ALA A 95 -0.98 -12.71 1.70
N ALA A 96 -0.65 -13.89 1.18
CA ALA A 96 -1.60 -14.81 0.57
C ALA A 96 -2.71 -15.31 1.51
N ASP A 97 -2.55 -15.18 2.82
CA ASP A 97 -3.58 -15.51 3.81
C ASP A 97 -4.68 -14.44 3.93
N GLY A 98 -4.61 -13.38 3.13
CA GLY A 98 -5.57 -12.27 3.14
C GLY A 98 -5.27 -11.22 4.22
N SER A 99 -4.14 -11.31 4.90
CA SER A 99 -3.67 -10.26 5.81
C SER A 99 -2.78 -9.24 5.11
N ALA A 100 -2.79 -8.01 5.59
CA ALA A 100 -1.82 -6.99 5.22
C ALA A 100 -1.11 -6.45 6.45
N THR A 101 0.18 -6.17 6.30
CA THR A 101 0.96 -5.38 7.24
C THR A 101 1.26 -4.03 6.61
N VAL A 102 1.07 -2.98 7.41
CA VAL A 102 1.35 -1.60 7.02
C VAL A 102 2.24 -1.01 8.11
N GLN A 103 3.39 -0.47 7.71
CA GLN A 103 4.46 -0.10 8.64
C GLN A 103 5.12 1.20 8.18
N TRP A 104 5.41 2.10 9.11
CA TRP A 104 6.28 3.24 8.82
C TRP A 104 7.74 2.79 8.92
N LEU A 105 8.51 2.98 7.85
CA LEU A 105 9.96 2.70 7.82
C LEU A 105 10.77 3.87 8.40
N THR A 106 10.20 5.07 8.31
CA THR A 106 10.61 6.27 9.05
C THR A 106 9.41 6.72 9.89
N GLU A 107 9.47 6.49 11.21
CA GLU A 107 8.34 6.70 12.12
C GLU A 107 7.91 8.19 12.15
N PRO A 108 6.61 8.48 11.93
CA PRO A 108 6.05 9.81 12.17
C PRO A 108 6.11 10.15 13.65
N LEU A 109 6.50 11.39 13.99
CA LEU A 109 6.63 11.85 15.38
C LEU A 109 5.29 11.88 16.14
N HIS A 110 4.15 11.84 15.44
CA HIS A 110 2.81 11.90 16.01
C HIS A 110 1.87 10.85 15.41
N ALA A 111 1.18 10.08 16.26
CA ALA A 111 0.21 9.04 15.88
C ALA A 111 -1.18 9.63 15.50
N ALA A 112 -1.23 10.57 14.56
CA ALA A 112 -2.48 11.05 13.96
C ALA A 112 -2.76 10.32 12.62
N GLY A 113 -3.94 10.48 12.01
CA GLY A 113 -4.30 9.78 10.77
C GLY A 113 -3.32 10.08 9.61
N ILE A 114 -3.34 9.23 8.57
CA ILE A 114 -2.43 9.34 7.40
C ILE A 114 -2.41 10.74 6.77
N ARG A 115 -3.55 11.46 6.82
CA ARG A 115 -3.72 12.83 6.28
C ARG A 115 -3.24 13.94 7.23
N GLU A 116 -3.11 13.64 8.52
CA GLU A 116 -2.74 14.57 9.58
C GLU A 116 -1.23 14.50 9.90
N GLN A 117 -0.57 13.39 9.55
CA GLN A 117 0.88 13.18 9.70
C GLN A 117 1.76 13.96 8.71
N ARG A 118 1.16 14.90 7.95
CA ARG A 118 1.86 15.80 7.02
C ARG A 118 2.41 17.08 7.68
N HIS A 119 2.15 17.29 8.97
CA HIS A 119 2.61 18.47 9.72
C HIS A 119 3.55 18.07 10.86
N PRO A 120 4.72 18.72 11.00
CA PRO A 120 5.66 18.49 12.09
C PRO A 120 5.15 19.00 13.44
#